data_AF-A0A2G8SME5-F1
#
_entry.id   AF-A0A2G8SME5-F1
#
_cell.length_a   1.000
_cell.length_b   1.000
_cell.length_c   1.000
_cell.angle_alpha   90.00
_cell.angle_beta   90.00
_cell.angle_gamma   90.00
#
_symmetry.space_group_name_H-M   'P 1'
#
loop_
_entity.id
_entity.type
_entity.pdbx_description
1 polymer ?
#
loop_
_entity_poly.entity_id
_entity_poly.type
_entity_poly.pdbx_seq_one_letter_code
_entity_poly.pdbx_strand_id
1 'polypeptide(L)'
;MDVDRADSALYLSHFVPGSAQCGIPSSRSWFSVRDGVRPDLALKGWTVDDAQDLFVTVKETQMLMPPVVDGVPDIYIHFYALSDLKADATVLTPHPAAALPLIRLPTLDSTTPKNGSWPQIIGPYVMVGIVAETGAKQWFHFVDVYNWKSGEMVSRTNIGNVHASVIPLDERYLLVFPSMGMPEPQPNLRIYTFVPSPSPSCPFSRARAGRHVCTLELPPAPPGEHAVWSQAKSGDRASEESTGHFRTDAARSVIALYIQYQGVDSERGNEEEEDGGEGDEDKDEDEDRPTGTYTYATHLLIPHATLAAQIQAAESASTSRHRQMGGGAGSDGTDTDTADELAFTVPWADWGPRGSLRLYRRGALYDGQHIVVPAPFSSRLPFVVPASDSESQNDSEHAHGESATGAGSVYVFDVNPFVARSALRSPRDRGAMTAVVDAEDIEKVLPDVVDPECSAIPFVVYRFPLPYPDAPNTDAAPGPPLAPPEIRAVTMSMAGFTVQVSILGT
;
A
#
# COMPACT_ATOMS: atom_id res chain seq x y z
N MET A 1 -26.71 33.13 18.35
CA MET A 1 -26.31 33.55 17.00
C MET A 1 -25.05 32.76 16.70
N ASP A 2 -25.24 31.54 16.19
CA ASP A 2 -24.14 30.65 15.80
C ASP A 2 -23.65 31.11 14.43
N VAL A 3 -22.39 31.52 14.41
CA VAL A 3 -21.66 31.91 13.21
C VAL A 3 -21.44 30.67 12.36
N ASP A 4 -22.01 30.68 11.16
CA ASP A 4 -21.58 29.97 9.95
C ASP A 4 -20.55 28.86 10.18
N ARG A 5 -21.06 27.69 10.60
CA ARG A 5 -20.36 26.44 10.28
C ARG A 5 -20.64 26.19 8.80
N ALA A 6 -19.95 26.95 7.94
CA ALA A 6 -20.04 26.85 6.50
C ALA A 6 -19.92 25.38 6.12
N ASP A 7 -21.04 24.86 5.62
CA ASP A 7 -21.22 23.50 5.15
C ASP A 7 -20.14 23.22 4.10
N SER A 8 -19.05 22.58 4.52
CA SER A 8 -17.96 22.21 3.64
C SER A 8 -18.48 21.06 2.78
N ALA A 9 -19.01 21.39 1.60
CA ALA A 9 -19.47 20.38 0.65
C ALA A 9 -18.28 19.52 0.21
N LEU A 10 -18.34 18.22 0.48
CA LEU A 10 -17.31 17.27 0.09
C LEU A 10 -17.57 16.84 -1.36
N TYR A 11 -16.71 17.29 -2.26
CA TYR A 11 -16.75 16.93 -3.67
C TYR A 11 -15.69 15.88 -3.98
N LEU A 12 -16.06 14.89 -4.79
CA LEU A 12 -15.12 13.95 -5.38
C LEU A 12 -14.85 14.38 -6.83
N SER A 13 -13.57 14.48 -7.18
CA SER A 13 -13.12 14.75 -8.54
C SER A 13 -12.56 13.47 -9.14
N HIS A 14 -13.29 12.87 -10.08
CA HIS A 14 -12.85 11.72 -10.85
C HIS A 14 -12.19 12.18 -12.15
N PHE A 15 -10.97 11.72 -12.44
CA PHE A 15 -10.23 12.07 -13.65
C PHE A 15 -9.90 10.81 -14.44
N VAL A 16 -10.39 10.74 -15.68
CA VAL A 16 -10.03 9.69 -16.62
C VAL A 16 -8.99 10.25 -17.59
N PRO A 17 -7.75 9.73 -17.57
CA PRO A 17 -6.72 10.21 -18.47
C PRO A 17 -7.09 9.89 -19.93
N GLY A 18 -6.92 10.88 -20.80
CA GLY A 18 -7.08 10.71 -22.25
C GLY A 18 -5.82 10.15 -22.91
N SER A 19 -5.88 9.94 -24.22
CA SER A 19 -4.73 9.60 -25.06
C SER A 19 -4.72 10.45 -26.32
N ALA A 20 -3.83 11.43 -26.38
CA ALA A 20 -3.64 12.27 -27.56
C ALA A 20 -3.20 11.43 -28.79
N GLN A 21 -2.39 10.40 -28.58
CA GLN A 21 -1.92 9.50 -29.64
C GLN A 21 -3.08 8.72 -30.29
N CYS A 22 -4.12 8.42 -29.51
CA CYS A 22 -5.28 7.67 -29.98
C CYS A 22 -6.51 8.57 -30.23
N GLY A 23 -6.38 9.90 -30.10
CA GLY A 23 -7.51 10.82 -30.22
C GLY A 23 -8.58 10.68 -29.13
N ILE A 24 -8.25 10.08 -27.97
CA ILE A 24 -9.16 10.00 -26.82
C ILE A 24 -9.00 11.25 -25.96
N PRO A 25 -10.06 12.05 -25.74
CA PRO A 25 -10.00 13.19 -24.83
C PRO A 25 -9.94 12.72 -23.37
N SER A 26 -9.20 13.43 -22.53
CA SER A 26 -9.30 13.26 -21.07
C SER A 26 -10.65 13.76 -20.58
N SER A 27 -11.21 13.14 -19.55
CA SER A 27 -12.43 13.61 -18.92
C SER A 27 -12.21 13.85 -17.41
N ARG A 28 -12.95 14.82 -16.88
CA ARG A 28 -12.99 15.10 -15.45
C ARG A 28 -14.45 15.25 -15.04
N SER A 29 -14.86 14.43 -14.09
CA SER A 29 -16.17 14.52 -13.47
C SER A 29 -16.01 14.99 -12.03
N TRP A 30 -16.87 15.91 -11.62
CA TRP A 30 -17.00 16.31 -10.22
C TRP A 30 -18.37 15.89 -9.75
N PHE A 31 -18.52 15.52 -8.50
CA PHE A 31 -19.84 15.28 -7.92
C PHE A 31 -19.79 15.44 -6.41
N SER A 32 -20.90 15.90 -5.85
CA SER A 32 -21.10 15.97 -4.40
C SER A 32 -21.26 14.55 -3.86
N VAL A 33 -20.47 14.19 -2.85
CA VAL A 33 -20.63 12.89 -2.16
C VAL A 33 -21.58 13.01 -0.96
N ARG A 34 -22.04 14.23 -0.65
CA ARG A 34 -23.07 14.43 0.36
C ARG A 34 -24.39 13.89 -0.15
N ASP A 35 -24.99 12.99 0.62
CA ASP A 35 -26.35 12.56 0.38
C ASP A 35 -27.28 13.71 0.77
N GLY A 36 -27.79 14.46 -0.22
CA GLY A 36 -28.75 15.54 0.03
C GLY A 36 -30.04 15.05 0.71
N VAL A 37 -30.29 13.73 0.69
CA VAL A 37 -31.48 13.09 1.28
C VAL A 37 -31.21 12.58 2.70
N ARG A 38 -29.97 12.20 3.03
CA ARG A 38 -29.57 11.63 4.34
C ARG A 38 -28.33 12.33 4.90
N PRO A 39 -28.50 13.51 5.52
CA PRO A 39 -27.39 14.27 6.10
C PRO A 39 -26.74 13.55 7.29
N ASP A 40 -27.38 12.51 7.83
CA ASP A 40 -26.89 11.66 8.90
C ASP A 40 -25.88 10.61 8.43
N LEU A 41 -25.62 10.45 7.12
CA LEU A 41 -24.65 9.48 6.62
C LEU A 41 -23.29 10.14 6.32
N ALA A 42 -22.25 9.69 7.02
CA ALA A 42 -20.86 10.05 6.76
C ALA A 42 -20.24 9.10 5.73
N LEU A 43 -19.67 9.63 4.65
CA LEU A 43 -18.86 8.85 3.71
C LEU A 43 -17.58 8.36 4.39
N LYS A 44 -17.34 7.05 4.37
CA LYS A 44 -16.13 6.42 4.94
C LYS A 44 -15.13 5.97 3.89
N GLY A 45 -15.62 5.57 2.74
CA GLY A 45 -14.78 5.12 1.65
C GLY A 45 -15.52 5.10 0.34
N TRP A 46 -14.77 5.08 -0.76
CA TRP A 46 -15.34 5.00 -2.09
C TRP A 46 -14.34 4.36 -3.04
N THR A 47 -14.84 3.85 -4.16
CA THR A 47 -14.04 3.31 -5.25
C THR A 47 -14.85 3.34 -6.54
N VAL A 48 -14.17 3.25 -7.69
CA VAL A 48 -14.76 3.34 -9.02
C VAL A 48 -14.18 2.25 -9.92
N ASP A 49 -15.01 1.72 -10.82
CA ASP A 49 -14.59 0.90 -11.95
C ASP A 49 -15.26 1.42 -13.23
N ASP A 50 -14.47 2.12 -14.04
CA ASP A 50 -14.91 2.76 -15.28
C ASP A 50 -15.45 1.77 -16.29
N ALA A 51 -14.94 0.53 -16.31
CA ALA A 51 -15.37 -0.46 -17.28
C ALA A 51 -16.76 -1.00 -16.99
N GLN A 52 -17.05 -1.18 -15.70
CA GLN A 52 -18.34 -1.64 -15.24
C GLN A 52 -19.34 -0.49 -15.04
N ASP A 53 -18.95 0.75 -15.37
CA ASP A 53 -19.72 1.96 -15.08
C ASP A 53 -20.13 2.06 -13.59
N LEU A 54 -19.25 1.62 -12.70
CA LEU A 54 -19.59 1.37 -11.30
C LEU A 54 -18.93 2.38 -10.37
N PHE A 55 -19.74 3.06 -9.57
CA PHE A 55 -19.29 3.85 -8.43
C PHE A 55 -19.81 3.25 -7.12
N VAL A 56 -18.89 2.92 -6.22
CA VAL A 56 -19.20 2.30 -4.93
C VAL A 56 -18.87 3.28 -3.81
N THR A 57 -19.80 3.46 -2.89
CA THR A 57 -19.56 4.23 -1.65
C THR A 57 -19.89 3.39 -0.43
N VAL A 58 -19.06 3.52 0.60
CA VAL A 58 -19.33 3.02 1.94
C VAL A 58 -19.68 4.21 2.83
N LYS A 59 -20.88 4.21 3.40
CA LYS A 59 -21.40 5.25 4.28
C LYS A 59 -21.69 4.68 5.66
N GLU A 60 -21.52 5.50 6.70
CA GLU A 60 -21.81 5.14 8.08
C GLU A 60 -22.77 6.15 8.70
N THR A 61 -23.73 5.72 9.52
CA THR A 61 -24.58 6.65 10.29
C THR A 61 -23.76 7.45 11.29
N GLN A 62 -23.73 8.77 11.12
CA GLN A 62 -23.17 9.73 12.03
C GLN A 62 -24.09 9.86 13.25
N MET A 63 -23.60 9.43 14.42
CA MET A 63 -24.34 9.61 15.67
C MET A 63 -24.29 11.07 16.11
N LEU A 64 -25.34 11.83 15.80
CA LEU A 64 -25.49 13.22 16.24
C LEU A 64 -26.05 13.26 17.69
N MET A 65 -25.17 13.36 18.69
CA MET A 65 -25.44 13.71 20.12
C MET A 65 -26.18 12.70 21.03
N PRO A 66 -26.08 12.88 22.37
CA PRO A 66 -24.99 12.46 23.25
C PRO A 66 -24.99 10.93 23.52
N PRO A 67 -23.88 10.36 24.06
CA PRO A 67 -23.67 8.92 24.20
C PRO A 67 -24.48 8.37 25.37
N VAL A 68 -25.78 8.14 25.18
CA VAL A 68 -26.62 7.54 26.24
C VAL A 68 -27.10 6.15 25.86
N VAL A 69 -26.93 5.74 24.60
CA VAL A 69 -27.16 4.35 24.17
C VAL A 69 -26.00 3.98 23.27
N ASP A 70 -25.38 2.82 23.55
CA ASP A 70 -24.35 2.16 22.74
C ASP A 70 -24.88 1.81 21.33
N GLY A 71 -25.23 2.82 20.55
CA GLY A 71 -25.76 2.61 19.22
C GLY A 71 -24.64 2.16 18.30
N VAL A 72 -24.86 0.99 17.73
CA VAL A 72 -24.02 0.44 16.68
C VAL A 72 -24.22 1.30 15.44
N PRO A 73 -23.17 1.89 14.85
CA PRO A 73 -23.35 2.59 13.59
C PRO A 73 -23.78 1.59 12.51
N ASP A 74 -24.79 1.98 11.73
CA ASP A 74 -25.14 1.24 10.54
C ASP A 74 -24.18 1.60 9.41
N ILE A 75 -23.63 0.58 8.76
CA ILE A 75 -22.75 0.76 7.60
C ILE A 75 -23.50 0.30 6.34
N TYR A 76 -23.43 1.13 5.30
CA TYR A 76 -24.13 0.96 4.03
C TYR A 76 -23.15 0.95 2.87
N ILE A 77 -23.28 -0.03 1.97
CA ILE A 77 -22.60 -0.06 0.68
C ILE A 77 -23.61 0.32 -0.38
N HIS A 78 -23.32 1.38 -1.14
CA HIS A 78 -24.16 1.81 -2.26
C HIS A 78 -23.46 1.57 -3.59
N PHE A 79 -24.24 1.18 -4.59
CA PHE A 79 -23.79 0.99 -5.97
C PHE A 79 -24.52 1.98 -6.88
N TYR A 80 -23.77 2.85 -7.55
CA TYR A 80 -24.27 3.88 -8.45
C TYR A 80 -23.67 3.71 -9.86
N ALA A 81 -24.39 4.21 -10.87
CA ALA A 81 -23.85 4.35 -12.21
C ALA A 81 -22.86 5.52 -12.27
N LEU A 82 -21.64 5.28 -12.76
CA LEU A 82 -20.59 6.30 -12.87
C LEU A 82 -20.95 7.34 -13.96
N SER A 83 -21.58 6.92 -15.06
CA SER A 83 -21.98 7.77 -16.19
C SER A 83 -22.98 8.86 -15.81
N ASP A 84 -23.73 8.62 -14.74
CA ASP A 84 -24.76 9.52 -14.25
C ASP A 84 -24.20 10.59 -13.30
N LEU A 85 -22.92 10.49 -12.91
CA LEU A 85 -22.25 11.45 -12.05
C LEU A 85 -21.93 12.74 -12.81
N LYS A 86 -22.82 13.73 -12.66
CA LYS A 86 -22.62 15.10 -13.15
C LYS A 86 -22.29 16.06 -12.00
N ALA A 87 -21.59 17.15 -12.31
CA ALA A 87 -21.21 18.20 -11.34
C ALA A 87 -22.39 18.70 -10.50
N ASP A 88 -23.56 18.81 -11.13
CA ASP A 88 -24.78 19.33 -10.50
C ASP A 88 -25.75 18.22 -10.06
N ALA A 89 -25.32 16.95 -10.08
CA ALA A 89 -26.16 15.84 -9.65
C ALA A 89 -26.35 15.91 -8.12
N THR A 90 -27.56 16.25 -7.69
CA THR A 90 -27.97 16.23 -6.28
C THR A 90 -28.49 14.87 -5.83
N VAL A 91 -28.83 14.00 -6.79
CA VAL A 91 -29.32 12.64 -6.57
C VAL A 91 -28.50 11.68 -7.41
N LEU A 92 -27.91 10.68 -6.75
CA LEU A 92 -27.15 9.63 -7.41
C LEU A 92 -28.08 8.50 -7.86
N THR A 93 -28.01 8.11 -9.13
CA THR A 93 -28.81 7.01 -9.69
C THR A 93 -28.24 5.66 -9.24
N PRO A 94 -29.05 4.78 -8.64
CA PRO A 94 -28.66 3.39 -8.41
C PRO A 94 -28.14 2.70 -9.67
N HIS A 95 -27.10 1.89 -9.55
CA HIS A 95 -26.54 1.18 -10.70
C HIS A 95 -27.59 0.21 -11.30
N PRO A 96 -27.93 0.28 -12.60
CA PRO A 96 -29.04 -0.49 -13.17
C PRO A 96 -28.82 -2.01 -13.16
N ALA A 97 -27.55 -2.45 -13.19
CA ALA A 97 -27.21 -3.88 -13.10
C ALA A 97 -27.16 -4.44 -11.67
N ALA A 98 -27.29 -3.61 -10.63
CA ALA A 98 -27.30 -4.07 -9.24
C ALA A 98 -28.72 -4.44 -8.83
N ALA A 99 -28.97 -5.72 -8.56
CA ALA A 99 -30.26 -6.20 -8.04
C ALA A 99 -30.55 -5.62 -6.65
N LEU A 100 -29.50 -5.40 -5.85
CA LEU A 100 -29.53 -4.74 -4.55
C LEU A 100 -28.58 -3.54 -4.58
N PRO A 101 -29.02 -2.35 -5.02
CA PRO A 101 -28.16 -1.18 -5.14
C PRO A 101 -27.71 -0.59 -3.79
N LEU A 102 -28.27 -1.10 -2.69
CA LEU A 102 -27.94 -0.74 -1.32
C LEU A 102 -27.84 -2.01 -0.47
N ILE A 103 -26.69 -2.23 0.14
CA ILE A 103 -26.46 -3.28 1.12
C ILE A 103 -26.26 -2.61 2.48
N ARG A 104 -27.08 -2.99 3.47
CA ARG A 104 -26.82 -2.69 4.87
C ARG A 104 -26.00 -3.82 5.45
N LEU A 105 -24.82 -3.51 5.98
CA LEU A 105 -23.99 -4.51 6.64
C LEU A 105 -24.73 -4.99 7.90
N PRO A 106 -24.93 -6.32 8.05
CA PRO A 106 -25.62 -6.84 9.22
C PRO A 106 -24.79 -6.59 10.47
N THR A 107 -25.47 -6.24 11.57
CA THR A 107 -24.89 -6.35 12.91
C THR A 107 -24.42 -7.78 13.12
N LEU A 108 -23.15 -7.94 13.49
CA LEU A 108 -22.56 -9.26 13.71
C LEU A 108 -23.09 -9.83 15.03
N ASP A 109 -23.41 -11.12 15.04
CA ASP A 109 -23.91 -11.87 16.20
C ASP A 109 -22.91 -11.80 17.38
N SER A 110 -23.02 -10.77 18.23
CA SER A 110 -22.14 -10.37 19.37
C SER A 110 -21.01 -9.38 19.09
N THR A 111 -20.86 -8.88 17.85
CA THR A 111 -19.80 -7.92 17.51
C THR A 111 -20.35 -6.66 16.87
N THR A 112 -19.77 -5.55 17.25
CA THR A 112 -20.29 -4.23 16.93
C THR A 112 -19.42 -3.65 15.83
N PRO A 113 -19.87 -3.56 14.56
CA PRO A 113 -19.11 -2.84 13.55
C PRO A 113 -18.91 -1.40 14.01
N LYS A 114 -17.68 -0.91 13.92
CA LYS A 114 -17.28 0.43 14.38
C LYS A 114 -16.68 1.27 13.27
N ASN A 115 -16.19 0.63 12.22
CA ASN A 115 -15.68 1.31 11.05
C ASN A 115 -15.72 0.38 9.83
N GLY A 116 -16.13 0.94 8.69
CA GLY A 116 -15.96 0.31 7.38
C GLY A 116 -14.78 0.98 6.67
N SER A 117 -13.85 0.18 6.16
CA SER A 117 -12.67 0.68 5.45
C SER A 117 -12.90 0.77 3.93
N TRP A 118 -11.85 1.21 3.23
CA TRP A 118 -11.82 1.53 1.81
C TRP A 118 -12.32 0.39 0.92
N PRO A 119 -13.46 0.56 0.22
CA PRO A 119 -13.98 -0.47 -0.67
C PRO A 119 -13.04 -0.68 -1.86
N GLN A 120 -12.96 -1.91 -2.35
CA GLN A 120 -12.18 -2.27 -3.53
C GLN A 120 -13.02 -3.11 -4.49
N ILE A 121 -12.88 -2.90 -5.80
CA ILE A 121 -13.61 -3.64 -6.84
C ILE A 121 -12.63 -4.58 -7.52
N ILE A 122 -13.03 -5.84 -7.70
CA ILE A 122 -12.33 -6.79 -8.56
C ILE A 122 -13.32 -7.68 -9.30
N GLY A 123 -13.36 -7.54 -10.62
CA GLY A 123 -14.35 -8.22 -11.46
C GLY A 123 -15.77 -7.99 -10.92
N PRO A 124 -16.59 -9.04 -10.71
CA PRO A 124 -17.95 -8.91 -10.20
C PRO A 124 -18.04 -8.69 -8.68
N TYR A 125 -16.91 -8.52 -7.99
CA TYR A 125 -16.83 -8.50 -6.54
C TYR A 125 -16.47 -7.12 -5.97
N VAL A 126 -17.07 -6.79 -4.84
CA VAL A 126 -16.74 -5.63 -4.01
C VAL A 126 -16.28 -6.12 -2.65
N MET A 127 -15.06 -5.73 -2.28
CA MET A 127 -14.45 -6.06 -0.99
C MET A 127 -14.56 -4.86 -0.06
N VAL A 128 -14.94 -5.11 1.18
CA VAL A 128 -15.00 -4.10 2.24
C VAL A 128 -14.35 -4.65 3.49
N GLY A 129 -13.36 -3.92 4.01
CA GLY A 129 -12.81 -4.23 5.33
C GLY A 129 -13.73 -3.69 6.43
N ILE A 130 -13.95 -4.48 7.46
CA ILE A 130 -14.83 -4.14 8.57
C ILE A 130 -14.03 -4.29 9.85
N VAL A 131 -14.04 -3.26 10.68
CA VAL A 131 -13.52 -3.34 12.04
C VAL A 131 -14.69 -3.53 12.98
N ALA A 132 -14.67 -4.60 13.75
CA ALA A 132 -15.70 -4.90 14.74
C ALA A 132 -15.10 -5.05 16.14
N GLU A 133 -15.79 -4.50 17.13
CA GLU A 133 -15.49 -4.69 18.55
C GLU A 133 -16.22 -5.94 19.06
N THR A 134 -15.47 -6.87 19.66
CA THR A 134 -16.01 -8.05 20.34
C THR A 134 -16.01 -7.84 21.86
N GLY A 135 -16.83 -8.60 22.59
CA GLY A 135 -16.88 -8.54 24.06
C GLY A 135 -15.46 -8.62 24.67
N ALA A 136 -15.17 -7.74 25.63
CA ALA A 136 -13.83 -7.39 26.15
C ALA A 136 -13.07 -6.28 25.39
N LYS A 137 -13.73 -5.49 24.53
CA LYS A 137 -13.13 -4.36 23.81
C LYS A 137 -11.96 -4.77 22.89
N GLN A 138 -11.99 -6.01 22.42
CA GLN A 138 -11.04 -6.49 21.44
C GLN A 138 -11.53 -6.13 20.04
N TRP A 139 -10.61 -5.66 19.21
CA TRP A 139 -10.90 -5.24 17.85
C TRP A 139 -10.52 -6.37 16.91
N PHE A 140 -11.45 -6.75 16.03
CA PHE A 140 -11.21 -7.74 14.99
C PHE A 140 -11.44 -7.12 13.62
N HIS A 141 -10.58 -7.48 12.69
CA HIS A 141 -10.63 -7.07 11.30
C HIS A 141 -11.24 -8.18 10.46
N PHE A 142 -12.28 -7.85 9.71
CA PHE A 142 -12.93 -8.74 8.77
C PHE A 142 -12.79 -8.18 7.36
N VAL A 143 -12.80 -9.06 6.37
CA VAL A 143 -12.98 -8.69 4.96
C VAL A 143 -14.24 -9.38 4.46
N ASP A 144 -15.21 -8.57 4.12
CA ASP A 144 -16.41 -9.04 3.43
C ASP A 144 -16.23 -8.88 1.93
N VAL A 145 -16.66 -9.89 1.18
CA VAL A 145 -16.69 -9.88 -0.27
C VAL A 145 -18.13 -10.07 -0.72
N TYR A 146 -18.64 -9.11 -1.50
CA TYR A 146 -19.99 -9.12 -2.05
C TYR A 146 -19.94 -9.25 -3.56
N ASN A 147 -20.85 -10.01 -4.15
CA ASN A 147 -21.14 -9.89 -5.56
C ASN A 147 -22.01 -8.64 -5.75
N TRP A 148 -21.49 -7.60 -6.40
CA TRP A 148 -22.19 -6.32 -6.46
C TRP A 148 -23.45 -6.36 -7.35
N LYS A 149 -23.51 -7.30 -8.30
CA LYS A 149 -24.67 -7.48 -9.19
C LYS A 149 -25.83 -8.16 -8.45
N SER A 150 -25.57 -9.23 -7.70
CA SER A 150 -26.63 -9.94 -6.95
C SER A 150 -26.88 -9.33 -5.56
N GLY A 151 -25.89 -8.64 -4.99
CA GLY A 151 -25.88 -8.17 -3.61
C GLY A 151 -25.62 -9.25 -2.55
N GLU A 152 -25.29 -10.47 -2.99
CA GLU A 152 -25.03 -11.58 -2.08
C GLU A 152 -23.61 -11.50 -1.49
N MET A 153 -23.50 -11.79 -0.18
CA MET A 153 -22.20 -11.94 0.49
C MET A 153 -21.57 -13.29 0.10
N VAL A 154 -20.44 -13.24 -0.59
CA VAL A 154 -19.70 -14.40 -1.09
C VAL A 154 -18.87 -15.02 0.03
N SER A 155 -18.16 -14.18 0.79
CA SER A 155 -17.29 -14.63 1.87
C SER A 155 -17.13 -13.56 2.93
N ARG A 156 -16.79 -14.00 4.15
CA ARG A 156 -16.31 -13.16 5.23
C ARG A 156 -15.04 -13.78 5.80
N THR A 157 -13.92 -13.07 5.77
CA THR A 157 -12.63 -13.56 6.26
C THR A 157 -12.27 -12.82 7.55
N ASN A 158 -12.01 -13.54 8.64
CA ASN A 158 -11.46 -12.96 9.88
C ASN A 158 -9.94 -12.86 9.73
N ILE A 159 -9.39 -11.65 9.78
CA ILE A 159 -7.96 -11.36 9.72
C ILE A 159 -7.32 -11.39 11.11
N GLY A 160 -8.15 -11.40 12.17
CA GLY A 160 -7.70 -11.35 13.55
C GLY A 160 -7.70 -9.92 14.09
N ASN A 161 -6.87 -9.67 15.10
CA ASN A 161 -6.80 -8.42 15.86
C ASN A 161 -5.77 -7.42 15.30
N VAL A 162 -5.31 -7.63 14.08
CA VAL A 162 -4.26 -6.84 13.44
C VAL A 162 -4.89 -5.98 12.35
N HIS A 163 -4.63 -4.67 12.41
CA HIS A 163 -5.01 -3.79 11.32
C HIS A 163 -4.19 -4.16 10.08
N ALA A 164 -4.84 -4.34 8.93
CA ALA A 164 -4.16 -4.86 7.74
C ALA A 164 -4.53 -4.11 6.46
N SER A 165 -3.54 -3.97 5.58
CA SER A 165 -3.74 -3.66 4.18
C SER A 165 -4.24 -4.92 3.48
N VAL A 166 -5.38 -4.80 2.79
CA VAL A 166 -5.98 -5.90 2.02
C VAL A 166 -5.89 -5.52 0.55
N ILE A 167 -5.29 -6.39 -0.26
CA ILE A 167 -5.09 -6.16 -1.69
C ILE A 167 -5.71 -7.32 -2.48
N PRO A 168 -6.69 -7.09 -3.36
CA PRO A 168 -7.17 -8.11 -4.27
C PRO A 168 -6.06 -8.45 -5.27
N LEU A 169 -5.75 -9.74 -5.40
CA LEU A 169 -4.78 -10.24 -6.36
C LEU A 169 -5.46 -10.55 -7.69
N ASP A 170 -6.56 -11.29 -7.62
CA ASP A 170 -7.43 -11.64 -8.73
C ASP A 170 -8.86 -11.88 -8.23
N GLU A 171 -9.74 -12.39 -9.08
CA GLU A 171 -11.12 -12.73 -8.71
C GLU A 171 -11.26 -13.89 -7.71
N ARG A 172 -10.16 -14.42 -7.18
CA ARG A 172 -10.14 -15.58 -6.26
C ARG A 172 -9.34 -15.36 -4.99
N TYR A 173 -8.26 -14.58 -5.05
CA TYR A 173 -7.32 -14.44 -3.96
C TYR A 173 -7.18 -12.99 -3.51
N LEU A 174 -6.96 -12.84 -2.21
CA LEU A 174 -6.62 -11.58 -1.59
C LEU A 174 -5.33 -11.75 -0.79
N LEU A 175 -4.51 -10.70 -0.80
CA LEU A 175 -3.31 -10.57 0.00
C LEU A 175 -3.63 -9.71 1.21
N VAL A 176 -3.27 -10.19 2.39
CA VAL A 176 -3.37 -9.47 3.65
C VAL A 176 -1.96 -9.18 4.14
N PHE A 177 -1.70 -7.92 4.41
CA PHE A 177 -0.44 -7.46 4.97
C PHE A 177 -0.71 -6.62 6.22
N PRO A 178 -0.19 -7.01 7.40
CA PRO A 178 -0.29 -6.22 8.62
C PRO A 178 0.14 -4.75 8.42
N SER A 179 -0.54 -3.83 9.11
CA SER A 179 -0.32 -2.38 9.01
C SER A 179 -0.60 -1.66 10.32
N MET A 180 0.33 -0.79 10.74
CA MET A 180 0.30 0.03 11.97
C MET A 180 0.26 -0.74 13.31
N GLY A 181 1.09 -0.29 14.27
CA GLY A 181 0.91 -0.60 15.69
C GLY A 181 1.08 -2.07 16.06
N MET A 182 2.02 -2.75 15.42
CA MET A 182 2.22 -4.19 15.59
C MET A 182 2.87 -4.51 16.95
N PRO A 183 2.27 -5.38 17.78
CA PRO A 183 2.99 -6.06 18.85
C PRO A 183 3.78 -7.28 18.34
N GLU A 184 3.56 -7.74 17.11
CA GLU A 184 4.27 -8.87 16.53
C GLU A 184 5.67 -8.47 16.03
N PRO A 185 6.69 -9.31 16.29
CA PRO A 185 8.07 -9.01 15.93
C PRO A 185 8.32 -8.99 14.41
N GLN A 186 7.47 -9.64 13.59
CA GLN A 186 7.69 -9.75 12.13
C GLN A 186 6.36 -9.74 11.35
N PRO A 187 6.18 -8.78 10.41
CA PRO A 187 5.00 -8.76 9.55
C PRO A 187 5.12 -9.84 8.47
N ASN A 188 4.17 -10.78 8.41
CA ASN A 188 4.12 -11.79 7.34
C ASN A 188 3.00 -11.49 6.35
N LEU A 189 3.18 -11.90 5.09
CA LEU A 189 2.13 -11.83 4.08
C LEU A 189 1.23 -13.05 4.18
N ARG A 190 -0.08 -12.84 4.22
CA ARG A 190 -1.06 -13.95 4.23
C ARG A 190 -1.91 -13.88 2.99
N ILE A 191 -2.05 -14.99 2.28
CA ILE A 191 -2.90 -15.09 1.09
C ILE A 191 -4.13 -15.91 1.44
N TYR A 192 -5.30 -15.35 1.16
CA TYR A 192 -6.58 -16.04 1.36
C TYR A 192 -7.28 -16.21 0.02
N THR A 193 -8.10 -17.26 -0.07
CA THR A 193 -9.09 -17.41 -1.13
C THR A 193 -10.49 -17.16 -0.59
N PHE A 194 -11.28 -16.41 -1.35
CA PHE A 194 -12.68 -16.11 -1.01
C PHE A 194 -13.67 -16.85 -1.93
N VAL A 195 -13.17 -17.54 -2.97
CA VAL A 195 -14.02 -18.31 -3.87
C VAL A 195 -14.28 -19.70 -3.27
N PRO A 196 -15.53 -20.19 -3.32
CA PRO A 196 -15.84 -21.50 -2.81
C PRO A 196 -15.02 -22.58 -3.51
N SER A 197 -14.32 -23.40 -2.72
CA SER A 197 -13.83 -24.69 -3.23
C SER A 197 -15.06 -25.50 -3.70
N PRO A 198 -15.00 -26.18 -4.87
CA PRO A 198 -16.07 -27.04 -5.36
C PRO A 198 -16.16 -28.31 -4.50
N SER A 199 -16.52 -28.16 -3.23
CA SER A 199 -16.85 -29.27 -2.34
C SER A 199 -18.36 -29.48 -2.35
N PRO A 200 -18.84 -30.70 -2.67
CA PRO A 200 -20.26 -31.00 -2.88
C PRO A 200 -21.11 -31.07 -1.60
N SER A 201 -20.58 -30.80 -0.40
CA SER A 201 -21.19 -31.28 0.84
C SER A 201 -22.04 -30.28 1.66
N CYS A 202 -22.31 -29.05 1.23
CA CYS A 202 -23.21 -28.15 1.99
C CYS A 202 -23.92 -27.12 1.10
N PRO A 203 -25.17 -27.38 0.66
CA PRO A 203 -25.97 -26.46 -0.15
C PRO A 203 -26.72 -25.37 0.65
N PHE A 204 -26.59 -25.34 1.98
CA PHE A 204 -27.28 -24.36 2.82
C PHE A 204 -26.34 -23.84 3.91
N SER A 205 -25.59 -22.77 3.63
CA SER A 205 -24.94 -22.02 4.69
C SER A 205 -24.63 -20.60 4.25
N ARG A 206 -24.73 -19.71 5.23
CA ARG A 206 -24.29 -18.32 5.33
C ARG A 206 -22.91 -18.11 4.66
N ALA A 207 -22.55 -16.84 4.43
CA ALA A 207 -21.23 -16.47 3.90
C ALA A 207 -20.11 -17.30 4.53
N ARG A 208 -19.30 -17.93 3.68
CA ARG A 208 -18.25 -18.84 4.11
C ARG A 208 -17.04 -18.05 4.61
N ALA A 209 -16.34 -18.65 5.58
CA ALA A 209 -15.02 -18.16 5.97
C ALA A 209 -14.09 -18.24 4.76
N GLY A 210 -13.35 -17.16 4.47
CA GLY A 210 -12.24 -17.22 3.52
C GLY A 210 -11.21 -18.24 3.98
N ARG A 211 -10.63 -19.00 3.04
CA ARG A 211 -9.64 -20.03 3.35
C ARG A 211 -8.23 -19.45 3.25
N HIS A 212 -7.44 -19.63 4.30
CA HIS A 212 -6.02 -19.30 4.31
C HIS A 212 -5.25 -20.25 3.37
N VAL A 213 -4.65 -19.72 2.30
CA VAL A 213 -3.90 -20.48 1.29
C VAL A 213 -2.47 -20.71 1.75
N CYS A 214 -1.75 -19.63 2.03
CA CYS A 214 -0.37 -19.68 2.49
C CYS A 214 0.06 -18.39 3.21
N THR A 215 1.09 -18.53 4.05
CA THR A 215 1.85 -17.43 4.65
C THR A 215 3.20 -17.33 3.92
N LEU A 216 3.57 -16.14 3.46
CA LEU A 216 4.91 -15.86 2.95
C LEU A 216 5.68 -15.06 4.00
N GLU A 217 6.77 -15.63 4.49
CA GLU A 217 7.63 -14.97 5.47
C GLU A 217 8.41 -13.83 4.81
N LEU A 218 8.45 -12.67 5.48
CA LEU A 218 9.26 -11.52 5.07
C LEU A 218 10.68 -11.61 5.63
N PRO A 219 11.65 -10.83 5.12
CA PRO A 219 12.99 -10.84 5.69
C PRO A 219 12.94 -10.45 7.17
N PRO A 220 13.72 -11.11 8.04
CA PRO A 220 13.76 -10.75 9.44
C PRO A 220 14.21 -9.29 9.60
N ALA A 221 13.67 -8.61 10.60
CA ALA A 221 14.22 -7.33 11.03
C ALA A 221 15.69 -7.53 11.43
N PRO A 222 16.59 -6.61 11.07
CA PRO A 222 17.96 -6.66 11.56
C PRO A 222 18.01 -6.67 13.10
N PRO A 223 19.08 -7.24 13.69
CA PRO A 223 19.21 -7.31 15.15
C PRO A 223 19.15 -5.92 15.79
N GLY A 224 18.32 -5.76 16.82
CA GLY A 224 18.14 -4.48 17.53
C GLY A 224 17.12 -3.53 16.90
N GLU A 225 16.51 -3.92 15.78
CA GLU A 225 15.50 -3.14 15.08
C GLU A 225 14.13 -3.80 15.14
N HIS A 226 13.07 -3.00 15.01
CA HIS A 226 11.70 -3.49 14.93
C HIS A 226 10.88 -2.69 13.91
N ALA A 227 9.91 -3.37 13.28
CA ALA A 227 8.99 -2.73 12.35
C ALA A 227 7.97 -1.89 13.12
N VAL A 228 7.99 -0.57 12.91
CA VAL A 228 7.08 0.37 13.59
C VAL A 228 5.82 0.66 12.77
N TRP A 229 5.96 0.61 11.45
CA TRP A 229 4.89 0.93 10.52
C TRP A 229 5.02 0.13 9.24
N SER A 230 3.90 -0.27 8.68
CA SER A 230 3.88 -1.02 7.43
C SER A 230 2.59 -0.76 6.64
N GLN A 231 2.71 -0.82 5.31
CA GLN A 231 1.59 -0.69 4.39
C GLN A 231 1.89 -1.46 3.10
N ALA A 232 0.85 -2.01 2.47
CA ALA A 232 0.96 -2.55 1.13
C ALA A 232 0.11 -1.70 0.17
N LYS A 233 0.61 -1.50 -1.06
CA LYS A 233 -0.13 -0.86 -2.14
C LYS A 233 -0.03 -1.66 -3.43
N SER A 234 -1.16 -1.72 -4.12
CA SER A 234 -1.24 -1.96 -5.56
C SER A 234 -1.85 -0.71 -6.17
N GLY A 235 -1.29 -0.17 -7.25
CA GLY A 235 -1.93 0.92 -7.99
C GLY A 235 -2.48 0.48 -9.34
N ASP A 236 -2.49 -0.82 -9.62
CA ASP A 236 -3.26 -1.37 -10.73
C ASP A 236 -4.70 -1.59 -10.30
N ARG A 237 -5.61 -0.93 -11.01
CA ARG A 237 -7.04 -1.27 -10.95
C ARG A 237 -7.24 -2.49 -11.85
N ALA A 238 -7.85 -3.54 -11.32
CA ALA A 238 -8.08 -4.83 -11.98
C ALA A 238 -9.13 -4.78 -13.13
N SER A 239 -9.29 -3.63 -13.78
CA SER A 239 -10.31 -3.44 -14.80
C SER A 239 -9.81 -3.96 -16.16
N GLU A 240 -9.95 -5.27 -16.40
CA GLU A 240 -9.66 -5.91 -17.69
C GLU A 240 -10.47 -5.31 -18.87
N GLU A 241 -11.59 -4.65 -18.55
CA GLU A 241 -12.57 -4.10 -19.48
C GLU A 241 -12.46 -2.58 -19.67
N SER A 242 -11.45 -1.91 -19.09
CA SER A 242 -11.31 -0.46 -19.25
C SER A 242 -11.29 -0.08 -20.75
N THR A 243 -12.18 0.85 -21.12
CA THR A 243 -12.28 1.41 -22.47
C THR A 243 -11.05 2.23 -22.88
N GLY A 244 -10.12 2.44 -21.94
CA GLY A 244 -8.80 3.01 -22.21
C GLY A 244 -7.94 2.11 -23.11
N HIS A 245 -7.23 2.73 -24.06
CA HIS A 245 -6.31 2.03 -24.97
C HIS A 245 -5.09 1.41 -24.29
N PHE A 246 -4.85 1.75 -23.04
CA PHE A 246 -3.69 1.31 -22.28
C PHE A 246 -4.20 0.49 -21.10
N ARG A 247 -3.91 -0.80 -21.15
CA ARG A 247 -4.26 -1.75 -20.10
C ARG A 247 -3.02 -2.05 -19.30
N THR A 248 -3.15 -2.04 -17.98
CA THR A 248 -2.14 -2.63 -17.11
C THR A 248 -2.22 -4.14 -17.30
N ASP A 249 -1.09 -4.74 -17.67
CA ASP A 249 -0.99 -6.19 -17.69
C ASP A 249 -0.87 -6.64 -16.23
N ALA A 250 -1.95 -7.18 -15.65
CA ALA A 250 -1.97 -7.65 -14.27
C ALA A 250 -0.89 -8.73 -14.02
N ALA A 251 -0.47 -9.48 -15.05
CA ALA A 251 0.63 -10.44 -14.91
C ALA A 251 2.00 -9.76 -14.74
N ARG A 252 2.10 -8.46 -15.06
CA ARG A 252 3.30 -7.63 -14.93
C ARG A 252 3.17 -6.57 -13.85
N SER A 253 2.05 -6.55 -13.12
CA SER A 253 1.86 -5.63 -12.01
C SER A 253 2.79 -5.99 -10.86
N VAL A 254 3.07 -5.01 -10.00
CA VAL A 254 3.74 -5.24 -8.73
C VAL A 254 2.87 -4.81 -7.57
N ILE A 255 3.03 -5.52 -6.47
CA ILE A 255 2.63 -5.07 -5.16
C ILE A 255 3.86 -4.49 -4.48
N ALA A 256 3.71 -3.28 -3.98
CA ALA A 256 4.75 -2.62 -3.21
C ALA A 256 4.41 -2.71 -1.73
N LEU A 257 5.30 -3.33 -0.95
CA LEU A 257 5.26 -3.29 0.50
C LEU A 257 6.19 -2.19 0.99
N TYR A 258 5.76 -1.51 2.04
CA TYR A 258 6.48 -0.45 2.72
C TYR A 258 6.58 -0.87 4.16
N ILE A 259 7.80 -0.92 4.67
CA ILE A 259 8.08 -1.32 6.05
C ILE A 259 9.06 -0.31 6.62
N GLN A 260 8.66 0.36 7.67
CA GLN A 260 9.54 1.25 8.40
C GLN A 260 10.08 0.53 9.62
N TYR A 261 11.39 0.63 9.80
CA TYR A 261 12.11 0.08 10.92
C TYR A 261 12.62 1.23 11.80
N GLN A 262 12.61 0.97 13.11
CA GLN A 262 13.24 1.81 14.11
C GLN A 262 14.29 0.97 14.86
N GLY A 263 15.50 1.52 14.94
CA GLY A 263 16.60 0.97 15.71
C GLY A 263 17.06 1.93 16.79
N VAL A 264 17.73 1.39 17.80
CA VAL A 264 18.44 2.17 18.81
C VAL A 264 19.93 2.06 18.49
N ASP A 265 20.60 3.19 18.29
CA ASP A 265 22.05 3.22 18.20
C ASP A 265 22.61 2.85 19.58
N SER A 266 22.86 1.56 19.78
CA SER A 266 23.75 1.13 20.85
C SER A 266 25.13 1.58 20.41
N GLU A 267 25.58 2.75 20.90
CA GLU A 267 26.95 3.20 20.70
C GLU A 267 27.88 2.01 20.94
N ARG A 268 28.52 1.62 19.86
CA ARG A 268 29.35 0.44 19.74
C ARG A 268 30.39 0.52 20.84
N GLY A 269 30.27 -0.35 21.84
CA GLY A 269 31.25 -0.55 22.91
C GLY A 269 32.59 -1.04 22.35
N ASN A 270 33.29 -0.14 21.67
CA ASN A 270 34.70 -0.18 21.33
C ASN A 270 35.39 0.93 22.14
N GLU A 271 35.14 0.99 23.44
CA GLU A 271 36.19 1.42 24.36
C GLU A 271 37.13 0.20 24.45
N GLU A 272 38.05 0.14 23.49
CA GLU A 272 39.23 -0.70 23.66
C GLU A 272 39.89 -0.24 24.96
N GLU A 273 40.02 -1.18 25.89
CA GLU A 273 40.78 -1.07 27.12
C GLU A 273 42.21 -0.57 26.82
N GLU A 274 42.42 0.75 26.74
CA GLU A 274 43.73 1.34 26.95
C GLU A 274 44.03 1.29 28.45
N ASP A 275 44.54 0.12 28.83
CA ASP A 275 45.32 -0.13 30.02
C ASP A 275 46.40 0.95 30.21
N GLY A 276 46.31 1.69 31.31
CA GLY A 276 47.47 2.36 31.91
C GLY A 276 47.36 3.86 32.10
N GLY A 277 46.66 4.30 33.15
CA GLY A 277 46.74 5.69 33.60
C GLY A 277 46.10 5.91 34.97
N GLU A 278 46.84 5.65 36.05
CA GLU A 278 46.48 6.13 37.39
C GLU A 278 46.53 7.67 37.40
N GLY A 279 45.36 8.30 37.31
CA GLY A 279 45.19 9.75 37.44
C GLY A 279 43.82 10.06 38.03
N ASP A 280 43.80 10.36 39.33
CA ASP A 280 42.66 10.94 40.07
C ASP A 280 42.26 12.29 39.46
N GLU A 281 41.25 12.35 38.58
CA GLU A 281 40.53 13.60 38.29
C GLU A 281 39.02 13.35 38.12
N ASP A 282 38.26 14.16 38.85
CA ASP A 282 36.81 14.33 39.00
C ASP A 282 35.91 13.73 37.91
N LYS A 283 35.12 12.71 38.31
CA LYS A 283 34.03 12.14 37.52
C LYS A 283 32.79 13.02 37.61
N ASP A 284 32.65 13.96 36.67
CA ASP A 284 31.36 14.58 36.39
C ASP A 284 30.47 13.55 35.64
N GLU A 285 29.32 13.25 36.26
CA GLU A 285 28.29 12.33 35.78
C GLU A 285 27.55 12.91 34.57
N ASP A 286 28.14 12.82 33.37
CA ASP A 286 27.43 13.07 32.10
C ASP A 286 26.60 11.83 31.70
N GLU A 287 25.59 11.48 32.52
CA GLU A 287 24.73 10.29 32.32
C GLU A 287 23.61 10.44 31.26
N ASP A 288 23.49 11.58 30.57
CA ASP A 288 22.39 11.82 29.61
C ASP A 288 22.90 12.06 28.17
N ARG A 289 23.76 11.19 27.64
CA ARG A 289 23.93 11.15 26.17
C ARG A 289 22.66 10.58 25.54
N PRO A 290 21.91 11.35 24.73
CA PRO A 290 20.69 10.86 24.12
C PRO A 290 21.04 9.72 23.18
N THR A 291 20.59 8.52 23.51
CA THR A 291 20.73 7.36 22.62
C THR A 291 20.03 7.69 21.31
N GLY A 292 20.82 7.80 20.23
CA GLY A 292 20.29 8.07 18.90
C GLY A 292 19.27 6.99 18.53
N THR A 293 18.07 7.41 18.10
CA THR A 293 17.17 6.49 17.39
C THR A 293 17.31 6.79 15.91
N TYR A 294 17.56 5.76 15.12
CA TYR A 294 17.56 5.88 13.67
C TYR A 294 16.33 5.21 13.10
N THR A 295 15.89 5.73 11.95
CA THR A 295 14.76 5.17 11.20
C THR A 295 15.14 5.03 9.74
N TYR A 296 14.66 3.95 9.14
CA TYR A 296 14.74 3.75 7.69
C TYR A 296 13.50 3.00 7.21
N ALA A 297 13.28 3.05 5.91
CA ALA A 297 12.18 2.34 5.26
C ALA A 297 12.70 1.38 4.21
N THR A 298 12.09 0.20 4.16
CA THR A 298 12.29 -0.81 3.13
C THR A 298 11.08 -0.85 2.22
N HIS A 299 11.34 -0.85 0.91
CA HIS A 299 10.33 -1.07 -0.12
C HIS A 299 10.56 -2.46 -0.72
N LEU A 300 9.57 -3.34 -0.66
CA LEU A 300 9.60 -4.62 -1.36
C LEU A 300 8.66 -4.59 -2.55
N LEU A 301 9.22 -4.70 -3.74
CA LEU A 301 8.50 -4.78 -5.01
C LEU A 301 8.32 -6.25 -5.38
N ILE A 302 7.08 -6.75 -5.30
CA ILE A 302 6.75 -8.14 -5.54
C ILE A 302 5.91 -8.24 -6.81
N PRO A 303 6.43 -8.81 -7.91
CA PRO A 303 5.64 -9.07 -9.10
C PRO A 303 4.46 -9.99 -8.79
N HIS A 304 3.33 -9.73 -9.41
CA HIS A 304 2.14 -10.56 -9.27
C HIS A 304 2.38 -12.01 -9.68
N ALA A 305 3.21 -12.23 -10.71
CA ALA A 305 3.63 -13.55 -11.14
C ALA A 305 4.35 -14.35 -10.05
N THR A 306 5.12 -13.69 -9.17
CA THR A 306 5.74 -14.35 -8.01
C THR A 306 4.68 -14.85 -7.05
N LEU A 307 3.70 -14.02 -6.70
CA LEU A 307 2.61 -14.39 -5.79
C LEU A 307 1.74 -15.51 -6.38
N ALA A 308 1.41 -15.42 -7.66
CA ALA A 308 0.68 -16.47 -8.38
C ALA A 308 1.41 -17.82 -8.35
N ALA A 309 2.74 -17.82 -8.50
CA ALA A 309 3.54 -19.05 -8.40
C ALA A 309 3.48 -19.66 -6.99
N GLN A 310 3.54 -18.84 -5.94
CA GLN A 310 3.41 -19.32 -4.55
C GLN A 310 2.01 -19.87 -4.25
N ILE A 311 0.96 -19.20 -4.74
CA ILE A 311 -0.42 -19.67 -4.65
C ILE A 311 -0.56 -21.05 -5.31
N GLN A 312 -0.08 -21.18 -6.55
CA GLN A 312 -0.16 -22.43 -7.29
C GLN A 312 0.60 -23.57 -6.59
N ALA A 313 1.77 -23.28 -6.03
CA ALA A 313 2.55 -24.24 -5.24
C ALA A 313 1.78 -24.69 -3.99
N ALA A 314 1.22 -23.75 -3.22
CA ALA A 314 0.45 -24.03 -2.00
C ALA A 314 -0.82 -24.85 -2.28
N GLU A 315 -1.55 -24.54 -3.36
CA GLU A 315 -2.73 -25.31 -3.78
C GLU A 315 -2.36 -26.73 -4.23
N SER A 316 -1.26 -26.87 -4.96
CA SER A 316 -0.75 -28.18 -5.40
C SER A 316 -0.33 -29.04 -4.22
N ALA A 317 0.34 -28.45 -3.23
CA ALA A 317 0.70 -29.12 -1.97
C ALA A 317 -0.55 -29.54 -1.17
N SER A 318 -1.55 -28.66 -1.07
CA SER A 318 -2.83 -28.94 -0.40
C SER A 318 -3.57 -30.12 -1.04
N THR A 319 -3.64 -30.15 -2.37
CA THR A 319 -4.31 -31.22 -3.13
C THR A 319 -3.59 -32.56 -2.93
N SER A 320 -2.26 -32.54 -2.89
CA SER A 320 -1.43 -33.73 -2.69
C SER A 320 -1.63 -34.32 -1.28
N ARG A 321 -1.65 -33.48 -0.24
CA ARG A 321 -1.94 -33.89 1.14
C ARG A 321 -3.34 -34.51 1.28
N HIS A 322 -4.35 -33.91 0.65
CA HIS A 322 -5.71 -34.44 0.70
C HIS A 322 -5.82 -35.83 0.07
N ARG A 323 -5.13 -36.07 -1.06
CA ARG A 323 -5.05 -37.41 -1.69
C ARG A 323 -4.35 -38.43 -0.81
N GLN A 324 -3.32 -38.03 -0.06
CA GLN A 324 -2.58 -38.92 0.82
C GLN A 324 -3.39 -39.32 2.07
N MET A 325 -4.20 -38.41 2.61
CA MET A 325 -5.04 -38.67 3.80
C MET A 325 -6.37 -39.36 3.48
N GLY A 326 -6.91 -39.19 2.27
CA GLY A 326 -8.16 -39.82 1.82
C GLY A 326 -8.15 -41.35 1.68
N GLY A 327 -7.05 -42.03 2.05
CA GLY A 327 -6.95 -43.49 2.11
C GLY A 327 -7.19 -44.10 3.50
N GLY A 328 -7.34 -43.29 4.55
CA GLY A 328 -7.60 -43.75 5.91
C GLY A 328 -9.08 -43.68 6.27
N ALA A 329 -9.83 -44.75 5.98
CA ALA A 329 -11.22 -44.86 6.42
C ALA A 329 -11.29 -44.99 7.95
N GLY A 330 -11.89 -43.99 8.60
CA GLY A 330 -12.39 -44.07 9.97
C GLY A 330 -11.55 -43.31 11.00
N SER A 331 -11.97 -42.08 11.30
CA SER A 331 -11.75 -41.52 12.64
C SER A 331 -12.87 -40.53 12.93
N ASP A 332 -13.49 -40.75 14.09
CA ASP A 332 -14.69 -40.09 14.59
C ASP A 332 -14.57 -38.57 14.64
N GLY A 333 -15.73 -37.93 14.49
CA GLY A 333 -15.86 -36.48 14.40
C GLY A 333 -15.60 -35.78 15.72
N THR A 334 -14.60 -34.91 15.72
CA THR A 334 -14.57 -33.71 16.56
C THR A 334 -14.22 -32.53 15.66
N ASP A 335 -15.28 -31.91 15.12
CA ASP A 335 -15.25 -30.63 14.40
C ASP A 335 -15.01 -29.50 15.39
N THR A 336 -13.75 -29.09 15.56
CA THR A 336 -13.43 -27.77 16.14
C THR A 336 -12.16 -27.20 15.49
N ASP A 337 -12.34 -26.15 14.68
CA ASP A 337 -11.48 -24.97 14.50
C ASP A 337 -9.98 -25.10 14.14
N THR A 338 -9.49 -26.24 13.66
CA THR A 338 -8.10 -26.39 13.16
C THR A 338 -7.88 -25.88 11.72
N ALA A 339 -8.80 -25.08 11.17
CA ALA A 339 -8.69 -24.57 9.80
C ALA A 339 -7.47 -23.66 9.57
N ASP A 340 -6.95 -23.03 10.62
CA ASP A 340 -5.73 -22.20 10.56
C ASP A 340 -4.43 -23.02 10.61
N GLU A 341 -4.50 -24.29 11.06
CA GLU A 341 -3.32 -25.16 11.26
C GLU A 341 -2.81 -25.82 9.96
N LEU A 342 -3.46 -25.53 8.82
CA LEU A 342 -3.16 -26.14 7.52
C LEU A 342 -2.55 -25.19 6.49
N ALA A 343 -2.41 -23.90 6.79
CA ALA A 343 -1.83 -22.94 5.86
C ALA A 343 -0.34 -23.24 5.63
N PHE A 344 0.07 -23.25 4.36
CA PHE A 344 1.45 -23.51 3.98
C PHE A 344 2.29 -22.26 4.27
N THR A 345 3.33 -22.37 5.11
CA THR A 345 4.28 -21.28 5.34
C THR A 345 5.47 -21.44 4.40
N VAL A 346 5.83 -20.37 3.69
CA VAL A 346 6.98 -20.30 2.77
C VAL A 346 8.06 -19.41 3.37
N PRO A 347 9.21 -19.98 3.78
CA PRO A 347 10.32 -19.21 4.32
C PRO A 347 10.84 -18.17 3.34
N TRP A 348 11.28 -17.02 3.86
CA TRP A 348 11.84 -15.93 3.03
C TRP A 348 12.91 -16.42 2.05
N ALA A 349 13.81 -17.29 2.50
CA ALA A 349 14.90 -17.83 1.69
C ALA A 349 14.43 -18.57 0.42
N ASP A 350 13.22 -19.12 0.44
CA ASP A 350 12.70 -19.95 -0.65
C ASP A 350 12.02 -19.13 -1.76
N TRP A 351 11.56 -17.91 -1.46
CA TRP A 351 10.81 -17.09 -2.41
C TRP A 351 11.30 -15.64 -2.54
N GLY A 352 11.76 -15.02 -1.44
CA GLY A 352 12.03 -13.60 -1.33
C GLY A 352 13.14 -13.07 -2.23
N PRO A 353 14.39 -13.51 -2.04
CA PRO A 353 15.56 -13.04 -2.81
C PRO A 353 15.41 -13.14 -4.33
N ARG A 354 14.64 -14.14 -4.80
CA ARG A 354 14.42 -14.41 -6.23
C ARG A 354 13.10 -13.87 -6.76
N GLY A 355 12.19 -13.52 -5.86
CA GLY A 355 10.80 -13.20 -6.14
C GLY A 355 10.43 -11.75 -5.86
N SER A 356 11.36 -10.94 -5.36
CA SER A 356 11.15 -9.52 -5.08
C SER A 356 12.38 -8.66 -5.40
N LEU A 357 12.14 -7.36 -5.54
CA LEU A 357 13.18 -6.32 -5.51
C LEU A 357 13.08 -5.55 -4.19
N ARG A 358 14.15 -5.53 -3.38
CA ARG A 358 14.20 -4.79 -2.10
C ARG A 358 14.98 -3.49 -2.26
N LEU A 359 14.37 -2.38 -1.83
CA LEU A 359 14.98 -1.05 -1.84
C LEU A 359 15.03 -0.46 -0.43
N TYR A 360 16.14 0.15 -0.06
CA TYR A 360 16.35 0.84 1.20
C TYR A 360 16.23 2.35 1.03
N ARG A 361 15.64 2.99 2.04
CA ARG A 361 15.55 4.44 2.17
C ARG A 361 15.94 4.85 3.58
N ARG A 362 17.16 5.38 3.74
CA ARG A 362 17.64 5.96 5.00
C ARG A 362 16.94 7.30 5.27
N GLY A 363 16.83 7.69 6.54
CA GLY A 363 16.29 9.00 6.94
C GLY A 363 14.79 9.18 6.69
N ALA A 364 14.06 8.11 6.33
CA ALA A 364 12.62 8.14 6.14
C ALA A 364 11.91 8.17 7.51
N LEU A 365 11.80 9.36 8.09
CA LEU A 365 10.99 9.57 9.28
C LEU A 365 9.51 9.51 8.91
N TYR A 366 8.76 8.74 9.68
CA TYR A 366 7.30 8.74 9.61
C TYR A 366 6.83 9.94 10.41
N ASP A 367 6.55 11.01 9.68
CA ASP A 367 5.59 11.98 10.15
C ASP A 367 4.22 11.54 9.64
N GLY A 368 3.36 11.11 10.57
CA GLY A 368 2.01 10.60 10.26
C GLY A 368 1.12 11.60 9.51
N GLN A 369 1.57 12.84 9.31
CA GLN A 369 0.90 13.84 8.49
C GLN A 369 1.41 13.93 7.04
N HIS A 370 2.57 13.36 6.68
CA HIS A 370 3.31 13.76 5.47
C HIS A 370 3.73 12.63 4.52
N ILE A 371 3.52 11.36 4.88
CA ILE A 371 3.91 10.26 3.99
C ILE A 371 2.79 9.90 3.03
N VAL A 372 2.96 10.29 1.76
CA VAL A 372 2.31 9.57 0.66
C VAL A 372 3.22 8.42 0.27
N VAL A 373 2.90 7.24 0.79
CA VAL A 373 3.47 6.00 0.28
C VAL A 373 3.18 5.93 -1.21
N PRO A 374 4.21 5.85 -2.08
CA PRO A 374 3.96 5.83 -3.50
C PRO A 374 3.11 4.61 -3.86
N ALA A 375 2.15 4.79 -4.77
CA ALA A 375 1.43 3.64 -5.32
C ALA A 375 2.18 3.19 -6.57
N PRO A 376 2.52 1.90 -6.73
CA PRO A 376 3.07 1.41 -7.97
C PRO A 376 2.01 1.52 -9.08
N PHE A 377 2.42 1.62 -10.33
CA PHE A 377 1.52 1.47 -11.47
C PHE A 377 2.14 0.51 -12.47
N SER A 378 1.44 -0.58 -12.77
CA SER A 378 1.96 -1.72 -13.49
C SER A 378 3.22 -2.24 -12.79
N SER A 379 4.29 -2.42 -13.54
CA SER A 379 5.60 -2.85 -13.05
C SER A 379 6.45 -1.74 -12.42
N ARG A 380 5.91 -0.52 -12.28
CA ARG A 380 6.70 0.68 -11.99
C ARG A 380 6.42 1.24 -10.61
N LEU A 381 7.47 1.58 -9.88
CA LEU A 381 7.41 2.28 -8.61
C LEU A 381 8.22 3.58 -8.65
N PRO A 382 7.66 4.74 -8.24
CA PRO A 382 8.44 5.94 -8.06
C PRO A 382 9.13 5.92 -6.69
N PHE A 383 10.37 6.39 -6.68
CA PHE A 383 11.24 6.48 -5.53
C PHE A 383 11.87 7.87 -5.51
N VAL A 384 11.66 8.61 -4.43
CA VAL A 384 12.09 10.01 -4.33
C VAL A 384 13.37 10.08 -3.53
N VAL A 385 14.39 10.74 -4.09
CA VAL A 385 15.64 11.05 -3.39
C VAL A 385 15.75 12.56 -3.21
N PRO A 386 15.72 13.05 -1.96
CA PRO A 386 15.95 14.46 -1.65
C PRO A 386 17.35 14.90 -2.06
N ALA A 387 17.50 16.19 -2.32
CA ALA A 387 18.80 16.82 -2.62
C ALA A 387 19.83 16.61 -1.49
N SER A 388 19.37 16.81 -0.25
CA SER A 388 20.19 16.78 0.98
C SER A 388 20.86 15.44 1.25
N ASP A 389 20.25 14.35 0.79
CA ASP A 389 20.69 12.99 1.12
C ASP A 389 21.79 12.51 0.16
N SER A 390 22.04 13.26 -0.92
CA SER A 390 23.01 12.89 -1.95
C SER A 390 24.44 13.39 -1.72
N GLU A 391 24.63 14.39 -0.83
CA GLU A 391 25.93 15.06 -0.64
C GLU A 391 26.57 14.82 0.74
N SER A 392 25.86 14.26 1.71
CA SER A 392 26.35 14.19 3.11
C SER A 392 27.18 12.95 3.45
N GLN A 393 27.42 12.02 2.52
CA GLN A 393 28.00 10.72 2.86
C GLN A 393 29.44 10.46 2.38
N ASN A 394 30.04 11.33 1.57
CA ASN A 394 31.47 11.24 1.24
C ASN A 394 32.10 12.63 1.30
N ASP A 395 33.24 12.73 2.00
CA ASP A 395 34.18 13.86 1.98
C ASP A 395 33.95 15.04 2.93
N SER A 396 33.84 14.73 4.23
CA SER A 396 34.32 15.64 5.28
C SER A 396 35.85 15.65 5.36
N GLU A 397 36.55 15.89 4.25
CA GLU A 397 37.95 16.35 4.18
C GLU A 397 38.38 16.41 2.71
N HIS A 398 38.41 17.63 2.14
CA HIS A 398 38.96 18.00 0.83
C HIS A 398 38.00 18.01 -0.39
N ALA A 399 37.25 19.10 -0.55
CA ALA A 399 37.28 19.90 -1.78
C ALA A 399 36.46 21.20 -1.64
N HIS A 400 37.12 22.35 -1.78
CA HIS A 400 36.48 23.57 -2.25
C HIS A 400 36.17 23.40 -3.75
N GLY A 401 34.93 23.05 -4.09
CA GLY A 401 34.46 23.00 -5.48
C GLY A 401 32.94 22.92 -5.53
N GLU A 402 32.32 24.01 -5.99
CA GLU A 402 30.93 24.14 -6.46
C GLU A 402 29.88 23.25 -5.78
N SER A 403 29.24 23.80 -4.73
CA SER A 403 28.00 23.26 -4.15
C SER A 403 26.94 23.15 -5.24
N ALA A 404 26.73 21.93 -5.74
CA ALA A 404 25.61 21.61 -6.58
C ALA A 404 24.38 21.61 -5.67
N THR A 405 23.67 22.73 -5.62
CA THR A 405 22.32 22.84 -5.06
C THR A 405 21.36 22.01 -5.92
N GLY A 406 21.53 20.69 -5.90
CA GLY A 406 20.90 19.76 -6.81
C GLY A 406 19.42 19.70 -6.51
N ALA A 407 18.58 20.05 -7.48
CA ALA A 407 17.17 19.75 -7.41
C ALA A 407 16.96 18.24 -7.13
N GLY A 408 16.09 17.90 -6.18
CA GLY A 408 15.75 16.49 -5.88
C GLY A 408 15.37 15.71 -7.14
N SER A 409 15.57 14.40 -7.14
CA SER A 409 15.29 13.55 -8.31
C SER A 409 14.24 12.51 -8.00
N VAL A 410 13.38 12.21 -8.97
CA VAL A 410 12.48 11.06 -8.93
C VAL A 410 13.10 9.93 -9.74
N TYR A 411 13.31 8.79 -9.09
CA TYR A 411 13.74 7.56 -9.70
C TYR A 411 12.53 6.67 -9.91
N VAL A 412 12.38 6.06 -11.08
CA VAL A 412 11.31 5.10 -11.34
C VAL A 412 11.93 3.74 -11.56
N PHE A 413 11.67 2.82 -10.64
CA PHE A 413 12.05 1.42 -10.73
C PHE A 413 11.00 0.67 -11.55
N ASP A 414 11.40 0.09 -12.67
CA ASP A 414 10.54 -0.70 -13.54
C ASP A 414 11.03 -2.15 -13.57
N VAL A 415 10.28 -3.06 -12.94
CA VAL A 415 10.62 -4.50 -12.90
C VAL A 415 10.08 -5.27 -14.12
N ASN A 416 9.61 -4.58 -15.16
CA ASN A 416 9.17 -5.25 -16.38
C ASN A 416 10.38 -5.84 -17.13
N PRO A 417 10.46 -7.17 -17.25
CA PRO A 417 11.66 -7.81 -17.78
C PRO A 417 11.85 -7.57 -19.28
N PHE A 418 10.79 -7.21 -20.04
CA PHE A 418 10.93 -6.89 -21.46
C PHE A 418 11.55 -5.51 -21.67
N VAL A 419 11.08 -4.53 -20.89
CA VAL A 419 11.65 -3.18 -20.88
C VAL A 419 13.11 -3.26 -20.46
N ALA A 420 13.41 -3.98 -19.38
CA ALA A 420 14.78 -4.20 -18.92
C ALA A 420 15.70 -4.85 -19.97
N ARG A 421 15.25 -5.95 -20.56
CA ARG A 421 16.04 -6.64 -21.60
C ARG A 421 16.21 -5.81 -22.88
N SER A 422 15.24 -4.96 -23.22
CA SER A 422 15.34 -4.07 -24.39
C SER A 422 16.30 -2.91 -24.15
N ALA A 423 16.29 -2.33 -22.94
CA ALA A 423 17.18 -1.25 -22.55
C ALA A 423 18.65 -1.72 -22.54
N LEU A 424 18.92 -2.92 -22.01
CA LEU A 424 20.25 -3.54 -22.02
C LEU A 424 20.81 -3.79 -23.42
N ARG A 425 19.96 -3.89 -24.46
CA ARG A 425 20.37 -4.23 -25.82
C ARG A 425 20.56 -3.02 -26.73
N SER A 426 20.14 -1.82 -26.32
CA SER A 426 20.20 -0.63 -27.17
C SER A 426 21.36 0.27 -26.77
N PRO A 427 22.41 0.45 -27.60
CA PRO A 427 23.37 1.53 -27.40
C PRO A 427 22.62 2.85 -27.67
N ARG A 428 22.42 3.71 -26.66
CA ARG A 428 21.55 4.89 -26.81
C ARG A 428 22.29 6.22 -26.81
N ASP A 429 21.97 6.94 -27.90
CA ASP A 429 21.94 8.39 -28.08
C ASP A 429 21.33 9.12 -26.88
N ARG A 430 21.95 10.26 -26.50
CA ARG A 430 21.65 11.05 -25.31
C ARG A 430 20.58 12.11 -25.59
N GLY A 431 19.43 12.03 -24.93
CA GLY A 431 18.44 13.12 -24.85
C GLY A 431 17.55 13.01 -23.61
N ALA A 432 17.68 14.00 -22.71
CA ALA A 432 16.88 14.37 -21.51
C ALA A 432 16.46 13.31 -20.46
N MET A 433 16.38 12.03 -20.82
CA MET A 433 15.98 10.94 -19.92
C MET A 433 17.10 9.90 -19.89
N THR A 434 17.86 9.88 -18.80
CA THR A 434 18.95 8.91 -18.63
C THR A 434 18.35 7.66 -17.99
N ALA A 435 18.14 6.63 -18.80
CA ALA A 435 17.94 5.28 -18.25
C ALA A 435 19.25 4.85 -17.59
N VAL A 436 19.19 4.49 -16.31
CA VAL A 436 20.29 3.86 -15.58
C VAL A 436 20.04 2.36 -15.69
N VAL A 437 20.88 1.68 -16.46
CA VAL A 437 20.60 0.32 -16.96
C VAL A 437 21.49 -0.73 -16.30
N ASP A 438 22.62 -0.33 -15.70
CA ASP A 438 23.57 -1.23 -15.03
C ASP A 438 23.54 -1.05 -13.51
N ALA A 439 23.71 -2.14 -12.77
CA ALA A 439 23.82 -2.15 -11.31
C ALA A 439 24.99 -1.28 -10.83
N GLU A 440 26.13 -1.31 -11.55
CA GLU A 440 27.28 -0.45 -11.25
C GLU A 440 26.95 1.04 -11.41
N ASP A 441 26.07 1.38 -12.35
CA ASP A 441 25.65 2.77 -12.57
C ASP A 441 24.56 3.20 -11.59
N ILE A 442 23.73 2.25 -11.14
CA ILE A 442 22.75 2.49 -10.07
C ILE A 442 23.49 2.75 -8.77
N GLU A 443 24.46 1.94 -8.40
CA GLU A 443 25.22 2.12 -7.15
C GLU A 443 25.95 3.48 -7.11
N LYS A 444 26.46 3.96 -8.25
CA LYS A 444 27.07 5.30 -8.35
C LYS A 444 26.09 6.44 -8.11
N VAL A 445 24.81 6.24 -8.41
CA VAL A 445 23.78 7.30 -8.39
C VAL A 445 22.86 7.18 -7.17
N LEU A 446 22.71 5.97 -6.64
CA LEU A 446 21.85 5.56 -5.54
C LEU A 446 22.59 4.54 -4.65
N PRO A 447 23.67 4.96 -3.96
CA PRO A 447 24.46 4.04 -3.15
C PRO A 447 23.63 3.44 -2.02
N ASP A 448 23.83 2.15 -1.74
CA ASP A 448 23.11 1.37 -0.72
C ASP A 448 21.57 1.31 -0.87
N VAL A 449 20.99 1.82 -1.96
CA VAL A 449 19.52 1.84 -2.13
C VAL A 449 19.02 0.47 -2.58
N VAL A 450 19.69 -0.17 -3.53
CA VAL A 450 19.26 -1.48 -4.01
C VAL A 450 19.94 -2.56 -3.18
N ASP A 451 19.13 -3.44 -2.59
CA ASP A 451 19.68 -4.60 -1.91
C ASP A 451 20.22 -5.64 -2.92
N PRO A 452 21.53 -5.95 -2.91
CA PRO A 452 22.10 -6.94 -3.82
C PRO A 452 21.52 -8.34 -3.59
N GLU A 453 21.12 -8.70 -2.36
CA GLU A 453 20.56 -10.03 -2.07
C GLU A 453 19.17 -10.22 -2.67
N CYS A 454 18.42 -9.14 -2.90
CA CYS A 454 17.08 -9.14 -3.46
C CYS A 454 17.02 -8.31 -4.73
N SER A 455 17.97 -8.55 -5.65
CA SER A 455 18.05 -7.88 -6.95
C SER A 455 18.02 -8.86 -8.13
N ALA A 456 17.69 -10.13 -7.88
CA ALA A 456 17.72 -11.19 -8.90
C ALA A 456 16.67 -11.02 -10.01
N ILE A 457 15.63 -10.21 -9.77
CA ILE A 457 14.63 -9.86 -10.79
C ILE A 457 15.19 -8.77 -11.70
N PRO A 458 15.12 -8.91 -13.03
CA PRO A 458 15.53 -7.85 -13.95
C PRO A 458 14.71 -6.56 -13.76
N PHE A 459 15.39 -5.42 -13.63
CA PHE A 459 14.76 -4.11 -13.53
C PHE A 459 15.54 -3.03 -14.29
N VAL A 460 14.91 -1.87 -14.50
CA VAL A 460 15.54 -0.64 -15.01
C VAL A 460 15.18 0.51 -14.10
N VAL A 461 16.11 1.44 -13.94
CA VAL A 461 15.86 2.67 -13.21
C VAL A 461 15.89 3.86 -14.16
N TYR A 462 14.86 4.70 -14.09
CA TYR A 462 14.81 5.96 -14.83
C TYR A 462 15.03 7.11 -13.87
N ARG A 463 15.97 8.00 -14.17
CA ARG A 463 16.16 9.23 -13.40
C ARG A 463 15.44 10.40 -14.05
N PHE A 464 14.61 11.08 -13.27
CA PHE A 464 13.93 12.32 -13.65
C PHE A 464 14.36 13.44 -12.71
N PRO A 465 15.28 14.33 -13.12
CA PRO A 465 15.62 15.51 -12.33
C PRO A 465 14.39 16.43 -12.23
N LEU A 466 14.07 16.91 -11.03
CA LEU A 466 12.96 17.83 -10.86
C LEU A 466 13.37 19.24 -11.32
N PRO A 467 12.49 19.97 -12.03
CA PRO A 467 12.79 21.29 -12.55
C PRO A 467 12.62 22.34 -11.45
N TYR A 468 13.36 22.22 -10.35
CA TYR A 468 13.40 23.32 -9.38
C TYR A 468 14.25 24.44 -9.95
N PRO A 469 13.77 25.70 -9.89
CA PRO A 469 14.60 26.83 -10.26
C PRO A 469 15.82 26.83 -9.34
N ASP A 470 17.00 27.05 -9.92
CA ASP A 470 18.21 27.30 -9.14
C ASP A 470 17.90 28.39 -8.09
N ALA A 471 18.43 28.23 -6.88
CA ALA A 471 18.29 29.26 -5.87
C ALA A 471 18.67 30.61 -6.49
N PRO A 472 17.84 31.67 -6.35
CA PRO A 472 18.10 32.94 -7.00
C PRO A 472 19.53 33.39 -6.68
N ASN A 473 20.34 33.61 -7.71
CA ASN A 473 21.73 34.07 -7.59
C ASN A 473 21.81 35.17 -6.53
N THR A 474 22.65 34.97 -5.53
CA THR A 474 22.81 35.79 -4.32
C THR A 474 23.33 37.22 -4.56
N ASP A 475 23.34 37.69 -5.81
CA ASP A 475 23.67 39.07 -6.19
C ASP A 475 22.51 40.06 -5.97
N ALA A 476 21.29 39.59 -5.72
CA ALA A 476 20.14 40.42 -5.37
C ALA A 476 19.83 40.34 -3.86
N ALA A 477 19.76 41.52 -3.22
CA ALA A 477 19.42 41.85 -1.83
C ALA A 477 19.04 40.70 -0.85
N PRO A 478 19.52 40.75 0.41
CA PRO A 478 19.39 39.66 1.38
C PRO A 478 17.93 39.45 1.83
N GLY A 479 17.20 38.63 1.08
CA GLY A 479 16.01 37.94 1.57
C GLY A 479 16.42 36.64 2.27
N PRO A 480 15.61 36.13 3.22
CA PRO A 480 15.83 34.80 3.76
C PRO A 480 15.82 33.77 2.62
N PRO A 481 16.72 32.77 2.63
CA PRO A 481 16.75 31.74 1.60
C PRO A 481 15.39 31.03 1.55
N LEU A 482 14.76 31.01 0.38
CA LEU A 482 13.57 30.20 0.18
C LEU A 482 13.98 28.73 0.33
N ALA A 483 13.42 28.04 1.31
CA ALA A 483 13.60 26.59 1.42
C ALA A 483 13.12 25.92 0.13
N PRO A 484 13.84 24.90 -0.38
CA PRO A 484 13.40 24.16 -1.55
C PRO A 484 12.00 23.57 -1.29
N PRO A 485 11.12 23.55 -2.31
CA PRO A 485 9.79 22.98 -2.16
C PRO A 485 9.89 21.51 -1.73
N GLU A 486 9.15 21.18 -0.67
CA GLU A 486 9.13 19.84 -0.10
C GLU A 486 8.24 18.94 -0.96
N ILE A 487 8.76 17.80 -1.41
CA ILE A 487 7.97 16.81 -2.16
C ILE A 487 7.05 16.09 -1.17
N ARG A 488 5.75 16.32 -1.30
CA ARG A 488 4.72 15.68 -0.47
C ARG A 488 4.31 14.32 -1.00
N ALA A 489 4.24 14.18 -2.31
CA ALA A 489 3.76 12.95 -2.94
C ALA A 489 4.33 12.75 -4.33
N VAL A 490 4.52 11.49 -4.70
CA VAL A 490 4.67 11.10 -6.10
C VAL A 490 3.67 9.99 -6.41
N THR A 491 2.81 10.25 -7.38
CA THR A 491 1.77 9.31 -7.81
C THR A 491 2.08 8.83 -9.22
N MET A 492 2.25 7.52 -9.38
CA MET A 492 2.38 6.93 -10.71
C MET A 492 1.04 6.91 -11.42
N SER A 493 1.11 7.00 -12.73
CA SER A 493 0.03 6.77 -13.66
C SER A 493 0.56 6.00 -14.85
N MET A 494 -0.35 5.64 -15.73
CA MET A 494 -0.07 5.09 -17.04
C MET A 494 0.93 5.92 -17.85
N ALA A 495 0.73 7.24 -17.91
CA ALA A 495 1.50 8.15 -18.76
C ALA A 495 2.82 8.64 -18.15
N GLY A 496 3.08 8.33 -16.87
CA GLY A 496 4.23 8.86 -16.13
C GLY A 496 3.91 9.01 -14.65
N PHE A 497 4.37 10.08 -14.02
CA PHE A 497 4.08 10.38 -12.62
C PHE A 497 3.72 11.85 -12.43
N THR A 498 2.97 12.13 -11.36
CA THR A 498 2.70 13.49 -10.89
C THR A 498 3.42 13.69 -9.57
N VAL A 499 4.06 14.85 -9.40
CA VAL A 499 4.72 15.24 -8.14
C VAL A 499 3.88 16.33 -7.48
N GLN A 500 3.48 16.09 -6.24
CA GLN A 500 2.88 17.12 -5.38
C GLN A 500 3.97 17.69 -4.50
N VAL A 501 4.10 19.02 -4.53
CA VAL A 501 5.05 19.76 -3.70
C VAL A 501 4.29 20.71 -2.78
N SER A 502 4.83 20.94 -1.58
CA SER A 502 4.43 22.07 -0.75
C SER A 502 5.48 23.15 -0.81
N ILE A 503 5.03 24.36 -1.08
CA ILE A 503 5.82 25.56 -0.93
C ILE A 503 5.46 26.10 0.45
N LEU A 504 6.39 26.06 1.39
CA LEU A 504 6.23 26.76 2.66
C LEU A 504 6.16 28.26 2.33
N GLY A 505 4.96 28.82 2.37
CA GLY A 505 4.74 30.25 2.21
C GLY A 505 5.34 30.98 3.41
N THR A 506 6.14 32.00 3.10
CA THR A 506 6.72 32.98 4.04
C THR A 506 5.68 33.67 4.90
#